data_AF-A0A953WES7-F1
#
_entry.id   AF-A0A953WES7-F1
#
_cell.length_a   1.000
_cell.length_b   1.000
_cell.length_c   1.000
_cell.angle_alpha   90.00
_cell.angle_beta   90.00
_cell.angle_gamma   90.00
#
_symmetry.space_group_name_H-M   'P 1'
#
loop_
_entity.id
_entity.type
_entity.pdbx_description
1 polymer ?
#
loop_
_entity_poly.entity_id
_entity_poly.type
_entity_poly.pdbx_seq_one_letter_code
_entity_poly.pdbx_strand_id
1 'polypeptide(L)'
;MLKQIFITSALALAAGTASASPEFAELWGAKATALASDSAPLLDTARQGRLPVLDDDYVIEVERFAFNATRLGVWTGQAGVPSTIGCRFLSLGEEAENQLEALEGARSARASADALDGLLSLFKDAPKLSAAAAWSARHAGDQPVTLSQPAPCPEQPLRIDRVAVR
;
A
#
# COMPACT_ATOMS: atom_id res chain seq x y z
N MET A 1 -14.91 -44.19 38.11
CA MET A 1 -14.79 -42.74 37.88
C MET A 1 -13.57 -42.48 37.01
N LEU A 2 -13.76 -42.01 35.77
CA LEU A 2 -12.99 -40.98 35.06
C LEU A 2 -13.28 -41.13 33.56
N LYS A 3 -14.17 -40.28 33.05
CA LYS A 3 -14.52 -40.20 31.63
C LYS A 3 -13.62 -39.13 31.03
N GLN A 4 -12.58 -39.54 30.30
CA GLN A 4 -11.63 -38.63 29.64
C GLN A 4 -12.35 -37.83 28.56
N ILE A 5 -12.48 -36.52 28.79
CA ILE A 5 -12.97 -35.56 27.81
C ILE A 5 -11.74 -35.09 27.04
N PHE A 6 -11.55 -35.61 25.82
CA PHE A 6 -10.62 -35.02 24.87
C PHE A 6 -11.24 -33.72 24.37
N ILE A 7 -10.77 -32.60 24.93
CA ILE A 7 -11.06 -31.26 24.43
C ILE A 7 -10.20 -31.07 23.18
N THR A 8 -10.74 -31.43 22.02
CA THR A 8 -10.16 -31.09 20.72
C THR A 8 -10.30 -29.59 20.53
N SER A 9 -9.30 -28.83 20.97
CA SER A 9 -9.20 -27.41 20.69
C SER A 9 -8.82 -27.25 19.22
N ALA A 10 -9.82 -27.19 18.35
CA ALA A 10 -9.65 -26.67 17.01
C ALA A 10 -9.32 -25.18 17.14
N LEU A 11 -8.04 -24.83 17.06
CA LEU A 11 -7.64 -23.48 16.67
C LEU A 11 -8.16 -23.26 15.25
N ALA A 12 -9.37 -22.72 15.15
CA ALA A 12 -9.81 -22.07 13.95
C ALA A 12 -8.87 -20.86 13.77
N LEU A 13 -7.93 -20.98 12.84
CA LEU A 13 -7.29 -19.83 12.22
C LEU A 13 -8.42 -19.02 11.58
N ALA A 14 -8.98 -18.10 12.35
CA ALA A 14 -9.70 -16.97 11.79
C ALA A 14 -8.66 -16.18 10.99
N ALA A 15 -8.46 -16.57 9.74
CA ALA A 15 -8.06 -15.65 8.69
C ALA A 15 -9.20 -14.64 8.60
N GLY A 16 -9.23 -13.73 9.57
CA GLY A 16 -10.12 -12.59 9.57
C GLY A 16 -9.81 -11.87 8.28
N THR A 17 -10.74 -11.93 7.34
CA THR A 17 -10.86 -10.94 6.29
C THR A 17 -11.04 -9.63 7.03
N ALA A 18 -9.94 -8.97 7.40
CA ALA A 18 -9.97 -7.63 7.95
C ALA A 18 -10.71 -6.82 6.89
N SER A 19 -11.98 -6.53 7.18
CA SER A 19 -12.80 -5.70 6.31
C SER A 19 -12.09 -4.37 6.23
N ALA A 20 -12.01 -3.80 5.03
CA ALA A 20 -11.48 -2.46 4.92
C ALA A 20 -12.30 -1.54 5.85
N SER A 21 -11.59 -0.77 6.66
CA SER A 21 -12.12 0.00 7.79
C SER A 21 -11.17 1.17 8.09
N PRO A 22 -11.58 2.13 8.92
CA PRO A 22 -10.69 3.19 9.38
C PRO A 22 -9.43 2.64 10.08
N GLU A 23 -9.58 1.60 10.90
CA GLU A 23 -8.46 0.92 11.59
C GLU A 23 -7.53 0.24 10.59
N PHE A 24 -8.09 -0.38 9.54
CA PHE A 24 -7.30 -0.97 8.47
C PHE A 24 -6.50 0.09 7.70
N ALA A 25 -7.09 1.25 7.44
CA ALA A 25 -6.38 2.37 6.81
C ALA A 25 -5.19 2.82 7.68
N GLU A 26 -5.39 2.99 9.00
CA GLU A 26 -4.33 3.34 9.96
C GLU A 26 -3.20 2.28 9.99
N LEU A 27 -3.54 1.00 10.06
CA LEU A 27 -2.57 -0.10 10.02
C LEU A 27 -1.76 -0.11 8.73
N TRP A 28 -2.41 0.12 7.59
CA TRP A 28 -1.74 0.23 6.30
C TRP A 28 -0.74 1.40 6.27
N GLY A 29 -1.10 2.55 6.84
CA GLY A 29 -0.20 3.70 6.97
C GLY A 29 1.01 3.42 7.88
N ALA A 30 0.79 2.70 8.99
CA ALA A 30 1.88 2.23 9.84
C ALA A 30 2.81 1.25 9.12
N LYS A 31 2.24 0.32 8.34
CA LYS A 31 3.01 -0.61 7.51
C LYS A 31 3.86 0.12 6.46
N ALA A 32 3.37 1.19 5.87
CA ALA A 32 4.14 2.03 4.96
C ALA A 32 5.40 2.61 5.64
N THR A 33 5.28 3.05 6.89
CA THR A 33 6.42 3.58 7.66
C THR A 33 7.47 2.50 7.93
N ALA A 34 7.02 1.27 8.21
CA ALA A 34 7.92 0.12 8.36
C ALA A 34 8.63 -0.18 7.03
N LEU A 35 7.89 -0.28 5.92
CA LEU A 35 8.47 -0.50 4.59
C LEU A 35 9.48 0.59 4.20
N ALA A 36 9.21 1.86 4.50
CA ALA A 36 10.19 2.93 4.28
C ALA A 36 11.49 2.69 5.06
N SER A 37 11.40 2.17 6.28
CA SER A 37 12.57 1.84 7.10
C SER A 37 13.33 0.65 6.52
N ASP A 38 12.62 -0.35 6.00
CA ASP A 38 13.18 -1.54 5.37
C ASP A 38 13.82 -1.24 3.99
N SER A 39 13.27 -0.28 3.22
CA SER A 39 13.81 0.14 1.92
C SER A 39 15.07 1.01 2.04
N ALA A 40 15.23 1.78 3.11
CA ALA A 40 16.36 2.69 3.31
C ALA A 40 17.75 2.00 3.19
N PRO A 41 18.04 0.88 3.88
CA PRO A 41 19.33 0.19 3.74
C PRO A 41 19.54 -0.43 2.35
N LEU A 42 18.48 -0.84 1.65
CA LEU A 42 18.55 -1.31 0.27
C LEU A 42 18.98 -0.17 -0.66
N LEU A 43 18.40 1.02 -0.46
CA LEU A 43 18.73 2.22 -1.23
C LEU A 43 20.16 2.68 -0.96
N ASP A 44 20.60 2.66 0.28
CA ASP A 44 21.99 3.00 0.63
C ASP A 44 22.98 2.05 -0.05
N THR A 45 22.65 0.75 -0.13
CA THR A 45 23.46 -0.24 -0.85
C THR A 45 23.53 0.09 -2.35
N ALA A 46 22.38 0.39 -2.95
CA ALA A 46 22.27 0.80 -4.35
C ALA A 46 23.06 2.09 -4.65
N ARG A 47 22.99 3.09 -3.78
CA ARG A 47 23.73 4.36 -3.88
C ARG A 47 25.25 4.19 -3.76
N GLN A 48 25.70 3.13 -3.10
CA GLN A 48 27.12 2.76 -3.05
C GLN A 48 27.58 2.00 -4.32
N GLY A 49 26.72 1.88 -5.34
CA GLY A 49 27.05 1.22 -6.61
C GLY A 49 26.94 -0.31 -6.55
N ARG A 50 26.31 -0.88 -5.51
CA ARG A 50 26.14 -2.33 -5.33
C ARG A 50 24.68 -2.71 -5.58
N LEU A 51 24.44 -3.88 -6.18
CA LEU A 51 23.07 -4.41 -6.28
C LEU A 51 22.58 -4.83 -4.89
N PRO A 52 21.45 -4.28 -4.40
CA PRO A 52 20.85 -4.77 -3.17
C PRO A 52 20.34 -6.20 -3.37
N VAL A 53 20.46 -7.01 -2.31
CA VAL A 53 19.80 -8.32 -2.26
C VAL A 53 18.40 -8.08 -1.69
N LEU A 54 17.38 -8.46 -2.46
CA LEU A 54 15.99 -8.40 -2.02
C LEU A 54 15.67 -9.68 -1.27
N ASP A 55 15.10 -9.53 -0.07
CA ASP A 55 14.55 -10.64 0.68
C ASP A 55 13.12 -10.91 0.20
N ASP A 56 12.71 -12.18 0.13
CA ASP A 56 11.37 -12.57 -0.32
C ASP A 56 10.29 -11.95 0.59
N ASP A 57 10.54 -11.81 1.89
CA ASP A 57 9.60 -11.16 2.81
C ASP A 57 9.44 -9.67 2.48
N TYR A 58 10.50 -8.99 2.05
CA TYR A 58 10.41 -7.59 1.62
C TYR A 58 9.51 -7.47 0.39
N VAL A 59 9.71 -8.31 -0.63
CA VAL A 59 8.90 -8.33 -1.85
C VAL A 59 7.42 -8.56 -1.50
N ILE A 60 7.13 -9.60 -0.73
CA ILE A 60 5.77 -9.94 -0.29
C ILE A 60 5.11 -8.78 0.46
N GLU A 61 5.85 -8.06 1.30
CA GLU A 61 5.26 -6.95 2.06
C GLU A 61 5.01 -5.71 1.19
N VAL A 62 5.78 -5.48 0.13
CA VAL A 62 5.47 -4.43 -0.87
C VAL A 62 4.25 -4.83 -1.71
N GLU A 63 4.12 -6.09 -2.14
CA GLU A 63 2.93 -6.59 -2.83
C GLU A 63 1.68 -6.45 -1.95
N ARG A 64 1.77 -6.84 -0.67
CA ARG A 64 0.68 -6.68 0.31
C ARG A 64 0.32 -5.22 0.49
N PHE A 65 1.30 -4.33 0.52
CA PHE A 65 1.06 -2.90 0.60
C PHE A 65 0.26 -2.39 -0.60
N ALA A 66 0.64 -2.77 -1.82
CA ALA A 66 -0.06 -2.38 -3.04
C ALA A 66 -1.50 -2.94 -3.09
N PHE A 67 -1.65 -4.24 -2.83
CA PHE A 67 -2.94 -4.91 -2.79
C PHE A 67 -3.89 -4.26 -1.77
N ASN A 68 -3.37 -3.94 -0.58
CA ASN A 68 -4.16 -3.30 0.47
C ASN A 68 -4.50 -1.84 0.14
N ALA A 69 -3.64 -1.12 -0.58
CA ALA A 69 -3.97 0.20 -1.12
C ALA A 69 -5.17 0.09 -2.06
N THR A 70 -5.16 -0.85 -3.00
CA THR A 70 -6.30 -1.08 -3.92
C THR A 70 -7.60 -1.39 -3.16
N ARG A 71 -7.54 -2.24 -2.13
CA ARG A 71 -8.69 -2.55 -1.27
C ARG A 71 -9.22 -1.32 -0.52
N LEU A 72 -8.33 -0.47 0.00
CA LEU A 72 -8.69 0.79 0.64
C LEU A 72 -9.33 1.75 -0.37
N GLY A 73 -8.78 1.83 -1.59
CA GLY A 73 -9.36 2.60 -2.69
C GLY A 73 -10.82 2.27 -2.95
N VAL A 74 -11.14 0.98 -3.09
CA VAL A 74 -12.53 0.53 -3.30
C VAL A 74 -13.41 0.82 -2.08
N TRP A 75 -12.90 0.59 -0.87
CA TRP A 75 -13.64 0.78 0.37
C TRP A 75 -14.08 2.21 0.61
N THR A 76 -13.26 3.20 0.25
CA THR A 76 -13.58 4.62 0.48
C THR A 76 -14.93 5.04 -0.11
N GLY A 77 -15.31 4.48 -1.27
CA GLY A 77 -16.60 4.74 -1.90
C GLY A 77 -17.80 4.28 -1.07
N GLN A 78 -17.65 3.20 -0.30
CA GLN A 78 -18.70 2.70 0.60
C GLN A 78 -18.68 3.43 1.95
N ALA A 79 -17.53 3.98 2.34
CA ALA A 79 -17.30 4.63 3.63
C ALA A 79 -17.67 6.12 3.66
N GLY A 80 -18.23 6.68 2.59
CA GLY A 80 -18.55 8.12 2.49
C GLY A 80 -17.31 9.01 2.46
N VAL A 81 -16.13 8.44 2.18
CA VAL A 81 -14.86 9.17 2.06
C VAL A 81 -14.80 9.86 0.70
N PRO A 82 -14.22 11.07 0.59
CA PRO A 82 -14.06 11.75 -0.70
C PRO A 82 -13.43 10.86 -1.78
N SER A 83 -14.01 10.85 -2.97
CA SER A 83 -13.54 10.02 -4.09
C SER A 83 -12.07 10.28 -4.46
N THR A 84 -11.59 11.50 -4.26
CA THR A 84 -10.18 11.87 -4.48
C THR A 84 -9.20 11.11 -3.57
N ILE A 85 -9.61 10.74 -2.36
CA ILE A 85 -8.82 9.89 -1.46
C ILE A 85 -8.80 8.46 -1.98
N GLY A 86 -9.97 7.93 -2.38
CA GLY A 86 -10.08 6.61 -3.00
C GLY A 86 -9.20 6.44 -4.23
N CYS A 87 -9.21 7.42 -5.13
CA CYS A 87 -8.37 7.42 -6.32
C CYS A 87 -6.87 7.45 -6.00
N ARG A 88 -6.45 8.20 -4.97
CA ARG A 88 -5.05 8.21 -4.55
C ARG A 88 -4.57 6.85 -4.05
N PHE A 89 -5.42 6.10 -3.35
CA PHE A 89 -5.08 4.73 -2.95
C PHE A 89 -4.89 3.80 -4.15
N LEU A 90 -5.78 3.88 -5.14
CA LEU A 90 -5.68 3.08 -6.36
C LEU A 90 -4.39 3.39 -7.12
N SER A 91 -4.11 4.67 -7.39
CA SER A 91 -2.88 5.07 -8.09
C SER A 91 -1.61 4.71 -7.32
N LEU A 92 -1.66 4.77 -5.98
CA LEU A 92 -0.51 4.41 -5.16
C LEU A 92 -0.28 2.90 -5.14
N GLY A 93 -1.35 2.09 -5.17
CA GLY A 93 -1.24 0.64 -5.34
C GLY A 93 -0.58 0.27 -6.66
N GLU A 94 -1.08 0.81 -7.77
CA GLU A 94 -0.52 0.60 -9.11
C GLU A 94 0.94 1.04 -9.19
N GLU A 95 1.27 2.23 -8.70
CA GLU A 95 2.65 2.73 -8.72
C GLU A 95 3.57 1.89 -7.83
N ALA A 96 3.09 1.35 -6.71
CA ALA A 96 3.89 0.45 -5.88
C ALA A 96 4.21 -0.87 -6.60
N GLU A 97 3.26 -1.44 -7.35
CA GLU A 97 3.49 -2.62 -8.20
C GLU A 97 4.53 -2.32 -9.28
N ASN A 98 4.37 -1.20 -10.00
CA ASN A 98 5.30 -0.78 -11.06
C ASN A 98 6.73 -0.59 -10.53
N GLN A 99 6.88 0.04 -9.37
CA GLN A 99 8.20 0.27 -8.78
C GLN A 99 8.81 -1.03 -8.22
N LEU A 100 8.00 -1.95 -7.70
CA LEU A 100 8.48 -3.27 -7.29
C LEU A 100 8.96 -4.09 -8.48
N GLU A 101 8.18 -4.15 -9.57
CA GLU A 101 8.57 -4.84 -10.81
C GLU A 101 9.88 -4.24 -11.37
N ALA A 102 10.01 -2.91 -11.37
CA ALA A 102 11.23 -2.23 -11.78
C ALA A 102 12.43 -2.60 -10.88
N LEU A 103 12.21 -2.76 -9.58
CA LEU A 103 13.24 -3.13 -8.62
C LEU A 103 13.70 -4.59 -8.80
N GLU A 104 12.77 -5.52 -8.97
CA GLU A 104 13.06 -6.94 -9.21
C GLU A 104 13.74 -7.16 -10.57
N GLY A 105 13.35 -6.38 -11.59
CA GLY A 105 13.96 -6.39 -12.92
C GLY A 105 15.29 -5.64 -13.04
N ALA A 106 15.72 -4.93 -11.99
CA ALA A 106 16.88 -4.05 -12.04
C ALA A 106 18.19 -4.82 -12.26
N ARG A 107 18.92 -4.46 -13.33
CA ARG A 107 20.24 -5.06 -13.67
C ARG A 107 21.44 -4.18 -13.30
N SER A 108 21.19 -3.06 -12.62
CA SER A 108 22.24 -2.15 -12.17
C SER A 108 21.87 -1.48 -10.86
N ALA A 109 22.88 -1.12 -10.07
CA ALA A 109 22.68 -0.40 -8.81
C ALA A 109 21.92 0.93 -8.99
N ARG A 110 22.12 1.60 -10.14
CA ARG A 110 21.37 2.82 -10.48
C ARG A 110 19.88 2.54 -10.66
N ALA A 111 19.53 1.51 -11.44
CA ALA A 111 18.14 1.13 -11.66
C ALA A 111 17.46 0.72 -10.34
N SER A 112 18.15 -0.03 -9.47
CA SER A 112 17.65 -0.36 -8.14
C SER A 112 17.43 0.90 -7.29
N ALA A 113 18.36 1.86 -7.33
CA ALA A 113 18.22 3.11 -6.58
C ALA A 113 17.03 3.93 -7.07
N ASP A 114 16.84 4.05 -8.39
CA ASP A 114 15.70 4.79 -8.97
C ASP A 114 14.36 4.16 -8.54
N ALA A 115 14.25 2.83 -8.58
CA ALA A 115 13.03 2.12 -8.15
C ALA A 115 12.79 2.24 -6.62
N LEU A 116 13.84 2.12 -5.81
CA LEU A 116 13.75 2.26 -4.35
C LEU A 116 13.41 3.70 -3.92
N ASP A 117 13.93 4.72 -4.61
CA ASP A 117 13.53 6.11 -4.39
C ASP A 117 12.04 6.32 -4.74
N GLY A 118 11.56 5.66 -5.80
CA GLY A 118 10.14 5.58 -6.14
C GLY A 118 9.29 5.03 -4.99
N LEU A 119 9.58 3.80 -4.55
CA LEU A 119 8.89 3.14 -3.43
C LEU A 119 8.92 3.99 -2.14
N LEU A 120 10.07 4.55 -1.78
CA LEU A 120 10.21 5.41 -0.60
C LEU A 120 9.36 6.66 -0.65
N SER A 121 9.20 7.26 -1.85
CA SER A 121 8.28 8.39 -2.02
C SER A 121 6.83 8.00 -1.72
N LEU A 122 6.39 6.83 -2.20
CA LEU A 122 5.04 6.32 -1.93
C LEU A 122 4.83 6.04 -0.44
N PHE A 123 5.79 5.34 0.19
CA PHE A 123 5.71 4.99 1.60
C PHE A 123 5.72 6.21 2.52
N LYS A 124 6.40 7.30 2.13
CA LYS A 124 6.41 8.55 2.87
C LYS A 124 5.05 9.28 2.85
N ASP A 125 4.30 9.16 1.75
CA ASP A 125 3.01 9.84 1.59
C ASP A 125 1.84 9.01 2.14
N ALA A 126 1.97 7.68 2.16
CA ALA A 126 0.97 6.74 2.62
C ALA A 126 0.42 7.03 4.03
N PRO A 127 1.21 7.34 5.08
CA PRO A 127 0.67 7.66 6.42
C PRO A 127 -0.30 8.84 6.42
N LYS A 128 -0.05 9.86 5.60
CA LYS A 128 -0.93 11.04 5.51
C LYS A 128 -2.25 10.69 4.82
N LEU A 129 -2.18 9.91 3.73
CA LEU A 129 -3.37 9.44 3.02
C LEU A 129 -4.22 8.52 3.90
N SER A 130 -3.57 7.60 4.60
CA SER A 130 -4.14 6.71 5.61
C SER A 130 -4.92 7.48 6.68
N ALA A 131 -4.28 8.45 7.32
CA ALA A 131 -4.90 9.26 8.36
C ALA A 131 -6.10 10.06 7.82
N ALA A 132 -5.98 10.63 6.62
CA ALA A 132 -7.07 11.35 5.98
C ALA A 132 -8.28 10.43 5.72
N ALA A 133 -8.05 9.23 5.21
CA ALA A 133 -9.11 8.26 4.93
C ALA A 133 -9.80 7.78 6.19
N ALA A 134 -9.03 7.42 7.22
CA ALA A 134 -9.58 7.00 8.51
C ALA A 134 -10.40 8.12 9.16
N TRP A 135 -9.87 9.35 9.17
CA TRP A 135 -10.58 10.51 9.71
C TRP A 135 -11.87 10.78 8.92
N SER A 136 -11.81 10.82 7.59
CA SER A 136 -12.98 11.06 6.74
C SER A 136 -14.06 10.01 6.95
N ALA A 137 -13.70 8.72 7.03
CA ALA A 137 -14.66 7.65 7.25
C ALA A 137 -15.35 7.74 8.61
N ARG A 138 -14.62 8.16 9.66
CA ARG A 138 -15.19 8.37 11.01
C ARG A 138 -16.15 9.56 11.09
N HIS A 139 -15.99 10.56 10.20
CA HIS A 139 -16.76 11.81 10.23
C HIS A 139 -17.69 12.00 9.02
N ALA A 140 -17.85 10.97 8.17
CA ALA A 140 -18.72 11.02 7.00
C ALA A 140 -20.21 11.26 7.34
N GLY A 141 -20.62 11.03 8.59
CA GLY A 141 -21.99 11.27 9.09
C GLY A 141 -22.41 12.74 9.21
N ASP A 142 -21.49 13.70 9.06
CA ASP A 142 -21.78 15.14 9.19
C ASP A 142 -22.17 15.81 7.86
N GLN A 143 -22.18 15.09 6.74
CA GLN A 143 -22.67 15.58 5.45
C GLN A 143 -23.69 14.62 4.83
N PRO A 144 -24.82 15.10 4.29
CA PRO A 144 -25.77 14.24 3.61
C PRO A 144 -25.11 13.62 2.39
N VAL A 145 -24.89 12.30 2.43
CA VAL A 145 -24.39 11.52 1.31
C VAL A 145 -25.50 11.45 0.25
N THR A 146 -25.47 12.36 -0.71
CA THR A 146 -26.09 12.06 -2.00
C THR A 146 -25.32 10.90 -2.61
N LEU A 147 -25.99 9.75 -2.76
CA LEU A 147 -25.52 8.59 -3.51
C LEU A 147 -25.39 8.94 -5.00
N SER A 148 -24.51 9.88 -5.34
CA SER A 148 -24.03 10.06 -6.70
C SER A 148 -23.06 8.94 -6.99
N GLN A 149 -23.10 8.41 -8.21
CA GLN A 149 -22.15 7.41 -8.68
C GLN A 149 -20.72 7.87 -8.36
N PRO A 150 -19.82 6.96 -7.93
CA PRO A 150 -18.43 7.34 -7.67
C PRO A 150 -17.89 8.05 -8.91
N ALA A 151 -17.41 9.27 -8.73
CA ALA A 151 -16.75 9.98 -9.82
C ALA A 151 -15.58 9.10 -10.29
N PRO A 152 -15.43 8.86 -11.61
CA PRO A 152 -14.30 8.11 -12.11
C PRO A 152 -13.01 8.80 -11.68
N CYS A 153 -12.01 8.00 -11.31
CA CYS A 153 -10.70 8.56 -11.02
C CYS A 153 -10.19 9.28 -12.27
N PRO A 154 -9.70 10.52 -12.14
CA PRO A 154 -9.09 11.18 -13.28
C PRO A 154 -7.94 10.28 -13.76
N GLU A 155 -7.93 9.96 -15.06
CA GLU A 155 -6.79 9.28 -15.66
C GLU A 155 -5.54 10.11 -15.34
N GLN A 156 -4.56 9.52 -14.68
CA GLN A 156 -3.27 10.16 -14.55
C GLN A 156 -2.74 10.34 -15.98
N PRO A 157 -2.35 11.55 -16.40
CA PRO A 157 -1.69 11.71 -17.68
C PRO A 157 -0.44 10.81 -17.65
N LEU A 158 -0.32 9.93 -18.65
CA LEU A 158 0.89 9.13 -18.89
C LEU A 158 2.10 10.03 -18.62
N ARG A 159 2.95 9.65 -17.65
CA ARG A 159 4.27 10.26 -17.52
C ARG A 159 4.95 9.99 -18.86
N ILE A 160 4.96 10.99 -19.74
CA ILE A 160 5.81 10.96 -20.92
C ILE A 160 7.21 10.90 -20.36
N ASP A 161 7.81 9.72 -20.44
CA ASP A 161 9.17 9.46 -20.01
C ASP A 161 10.07 10.58 -20.52
N ARG A 162 10.93 11.08 -19.62
CA ARG A 162 12.15 11.78 -20.04
C ARG A 162 13.09 10.75 -20.68
N VAL A 163 12.70 10.18 -21.81
CA VAL A 163 13.61 9.55 -22.76
C VAL A 163 13.73 10.49 -23.93
N ALA A 164 14.64 11.45 -23.77
CA ALA A 164 15.51 12.01 -24.80
C ALA A 164 16.13 13.29 -24.23
N VAL A 165 17.41 13.26 -23.86
CA VAL A 165 18.46 14.04 -24.54
C VAL A 165 19.80 13.37 -24.23
N ARG A 166 20.33 12.70 -25.26
CA ARG A 166 21.73 12.37 -25.59
C ARG A 166 22.72 11.98 -24.49
#